data_AF-A0AB33VFN6-F1
#
_entry.id   AF-A0AB33VFN6-F1
#
_cell.length_a   1.000
_cell.length_b   1.000
_cell.length_c   1.000
_cell.angle_alpha   90.00
_cell.angle_beta   90.00
_cell.angle_gamma   90.00
#
_symmetry.space_group_name_H-M   'P 1'
#
loop_
_entity.id
_entity.type
_entity.pdbx_description
1 polymer ?
#
loop_
_entity_poly.entity_id
_entity_poly.type
_entity_poly.pdbx_seq_one_letter_code
_entity_poly.pdbx_strand_id
1 'polypeptide(L)'
;MKLPRLTTWIIATIALAIIIGLLSPQQLPVSLYKLSLVTMAAVVAYWLDRALFPYARPAGYLSSADWRKDGPMCDDADHAIVTGYELVFAAAMLRRAVIVAGAMLAIGLGA
;
A
#
# COMPACT_ATOMS: atom_id res chain seq x y z
N MET A 1 14.82 -11.20 -19.63
CA MET A 1 14.18 -10.08 -18.89
C MET A 1 13.22 -10.67 -17.87
N LYS A 2 13.44 -10.44 -16.56
CA LYS A 2 12.48 -10.89 -15.53
C LYS A 2 11.26 -9.97 -15.57
N LEU A 3 10.07 -10.53 -15.77
CA LEU A 3 8.84 -9.75 -15.74
C LEU A 3 8.58 -9.25 -14.30
N PRO A 4 8.07 -8.01 -14.13
CA PRO A 4 7.65 -7.50 -12.83
C PRO A 4 6.65 -8.47 -12.16
N ARG A 5 6.77 -8.69 -10.84
CA ARG A 5 5.89 -9.60 -10.08
C ARG A 5 4.39 -9.29 -10.24
N LEU A 6 4.05 -8.04 -10.55
CA LEU A 6 2.68 -7.56 -10.70
C LEU A 6 2.13 -7.70 -12.13
N THR A 7 2.96 -8.05 -13.12
CA THR A 7 2.52 -8.11 -14.53
C THR A 7 1.39 -9.13 -14.74
N THR A 8 1.48 -10.30 -14.10
CA THR A 8 0.42 -11.32 -14.19
C THR A 8 -0.92 -10.82 -13.66
N TRP A 9 -0.90 -10.06 -12.55
CA TRP A 9 -2.11 -9.50 -11.95
C TRP A 9 -2.73 -8.40 -12.81
N ILE A 10 -1.90 -7.57 -13.43
CA ILE A 10 -2.36 -6.53 -14.37
C ILE A 10 -3.07 -7.18 -15.56
N ILE A 11 -2.48 -8.22 -16.16
CA ILE A 11 -3.07 -8.96 -17.29
C ILE A 11 -4.42 -9.57 -16.88
N ALA A 12 -4.48 -10.23 -15.73
CA ALA A 12 -5.73 -10.82 -15.22
C ALA A 12 -6.82 -9.75 -15.00
N THR A 13 -6.45 -8.58 -14.46
CA THR A 13 -7.39 -7.47 -14.20
C THR A 13 -7.95 -6.90 -15.50
N ILE A 14 -7.09 -6.69 -16.52
CA ILE A 14 -7.51 -6.20 -17.83
C ILE A 14 -8.43 -7.22 -18.51
N ALA A 15 -8.09 -8.52 -18.46
CA ALA A 15 -8.92 -9.57 -19.03
C ALA A 15 -10.31 -9.61 -18.39
N LEU A 16 -10.40 -9.53 -17.06
CA LEU A 16 -11.67 -9.45 -16.35
C LEU A 16 -12.48 -8.20 -16.72
N ALA A 17 -11.84 -7.03 -16.82
CA ALA A 17 -12.50 -5.80 -17.23
C ALA A 17 -13.09 -5.89 -18.65
N ILE A 18 -12.37 -6.54 -19.58
CA ILE A 18 -12.86 -6.80 -20.95
C ILE A 18 -14.05 -7.74 -20.93
N ILE A 19 -13.97 -8.85 -20.19
CA ILE A 19 -15.07 -9.83 -20.07
C ILE A 19 -16.33 -9.16 -19.50
N ILE A 20 -16.19 -8.33 -18.46
CA ILE A 20 -17.31 -7.55 -17.89
C ILE A 20 -17.88 -6.59 -18.93
N GLY A 21 -17.03 -5.90 -19.69
CA GLY A 21 -17.46 -4.97 -20.74
C GLY A 21 -18.23 -5.66 -21.87
N LEU A 22 -17.87 -6.90 -22.23
CA LEU A 22 -18.55 -7.69 -23.26
C LEU A 22 -19.86 -8.29 -22.76
N LEU A 23 -19.90 -8.81 -21.53
CA LEU A 23 -21.08 -9.49 -20.97
C LEU A 23 -22.09 -8.53 -20.35
N SER A 24 -21.64 -7.38 -19.84
CA SER A 24 -22.45 -6.46 -19.05
C SER A 24 -21.92 -5.02 -19.17
N PRO A 25 -22.02 -4.38 -20.34
CA PRO A 25 -21.46 -3.05 -20.59
C PRO A 25 -22.01 -1.99 -19.64
N GLN A 26 -23.25 -2.15 -19.17
CA GLN A 26 -23.88 -1.27 -18.18
C GLN A 26 -23.19 -1.28 -16.80
N GLN A 27 -22.35 -2.27 -16.50
CA GLN A 27 -21.60 -2.34 -15.23
C GLN A 27 -20.28 -1.58 -15.27
N LEU A 28 -19.76 -1.21 -16.45
CA LEU A 28 -18.51 -0.46 -16.58
C LEU A 28 -18.55 0.89 -15.83
N PRO A 29 -19.62 1.71 -15.94
CA PRO A 29 -19.70 2.96 -15.19
C PRO A 29 -19.71 2.76 -13.67
N VAL A 30 -20.40 1.72 -13.18
CA VAL A 30 -20.47 1.42 -11.74
C VAL A 30 -19.12 0.93 -11.23
N SER A 31 -18.42 0.09 -12.00
CA SER A 31 -17.07 -0.35 -11.65
C SER A 31 -16.08 0.80 -11.63
N LEU A 32 -16.15 1.72 -12.59
CA LEU A 32 -15.32 2.92 -12.62
C LEU A 32 -15.58 3.83 -11.42
N TYR A 33 -16.86 4.00 -11.04
CA TYR A 33 -17.24 4.74 -9.84
C TYR A 33 -16.66 4.12 -8.56
N LYS A 34 -16.76 2.80 -8.40
CA LYS A 34 -16.16 2.10 -7.24
C LYS A 34 -14.62 2.24 -7.22
N LEU A 35 -13.99 2.17 -8.39
CA LEU A 35 -12.55 2.34 -8.50
C LEU A 35 -12.11 3.77 -8.15
N SER A 36 -12.85 4.79 -8.58
CA SER A 36 -12.55 6.19 -8.23
C SER A 36 -12.72 6.45 -6.73
N LEU A 37 -13.73 5.85 -6.11
CA LEU A 37 -13.91 5.88 -4.67
C LEU A 37 -12.71 5.28 -3.92
N VAL A 38 -12.26 4.08 -4.31
CA VAL A 38 -11.10 3.41 -3.69
C VAL A 38 -9.81 4.21 -3.86
N THR A 39 -9.57 4.79 -5.05
CA THR A 39 -8.37 5.61 -5.28
C THR A 39 -8.40 6.91 -4.47
N MET A 40 -9.56 7.56 -4.35
CA MET A 40 -9.71 8.73 -3.48
C MET A 40 -9.49 8.37 -2.01
N ALA A 41 -10.01 7.22 -1.52
CA ALA A 41 -9.76 6.73 -0.17
C ALA A 41 -8.25 6.61 0.11
N ALA A 42 -7.52 5.99 -0.81
CA ALA A 42 -6.08 5.80 -0.67
C ALA A 42 -5.32 7.14 -0.60
N VAL A 43 -5.70 8.10 -1.45
CA VAL A 43 -5.09 9.44 -1.44
C VAL A 43 -5.38 10.14 -0.12
N VAL A 44 -6.64 10.20 0.32
CA VAL A 44 -7.03 10.87 1.57
C VAL A 44 -6.34 10.21 2.77
N ALA A 45 -6.32 8.88 2.85
CA ALA A 45 -5.64 8.15 3.92
C ALA A 45 -4.15 8.47 3.99
N TYR A 46 -3.49 8.56 2.83
CA TYR A 46 -2.08 8.93 2.75
C TYR A 46 -1.82 10.37 3.25
N TRP A 47 -2.66 11.31 2.82
CA TRP A 47 -2.57 12.70 3.27
C TRP A 47 -2.82 12.82 4.77
N LEU A 48 -3.81 12.09 5.30
CA LEU A 48 -4.15 12.09 6.72
C LEU A 48 -3.01 11.55 7.58
N ASP A 49 -2.39 10.41 7.20
CA ASP A 49 -1.21 9.88 7.92
C ASP A 49 -0.07 10.91 7.97
N ARG A 50 0.19 11.60 6.85
CA ARG A 50 1.30 12.55 6.75
C ARG A 50 1.03 13.90 7.43
N ALA A 51 -0.23 14.35 7.48
CA ALA A 51 -0.63 15.60 8.12
C ALA A 51 -0.68 15.47 9.65
N LEU A 52 -1.20 14.35 10.17
CA LEU A 52 -1.29 14.12 11.61
C LEU A 52 0.07 13.82 12.25
N PHE A 53 1.01 13.21 11.50
CA PHE A 53 2.27 12.71 12.05
C PHE A 53 3.49 13.11 11.20
N PRO A 54 3.85 14.39 11.12
CA PRO A 54 4.99 14.84 10.31
C PRO A 54 6.32 14.23 10.74
N TYR A 55 6.53 14.00 12.04
CA TYR A 55 7.81 13.54 12.62
C TYR A 55 7.89 12.04 12.93
N ALA A 56 6.77 11.31 12.98
CA ALA A 56 6.74 9.90 13.38
C ALA A 56 6.64 8.95 12.17
N ARG A 57 7.54 9.15 11.19
CA ARG A 57 7.56 8.32 9.97
C ARG A 57 8.32 7.01 10.21
N PRO A 58 7.79 5.85 9.79
CA PRO A 58 8.45 4.55 9.92
C PRO A 58 9.87 4.51 9.33
N ALA A 59 10.10 5.24 8.25
CA ALA A 59 11.42 5.33 7.61
C ALA A 59 12.50 5.95 8.52
N GLY A 60 12.11 6.74 9.53
CA GLY A 60 13.06 7.31 10.49
C GLY A 60 13.58 6.32 11.53
N TYR A 61 12.97 5.12 11.64
CA TYR A 61 13.40 4.07 12.58
C TYR A 61 14.20 2.95 11.88
N LEU A 62 14.45 3.07 10.58
CA LEU A 62 15.30 2.14 9.84
C LEU A 62 16.75 2.59 9.92
N SER A 63 17.65 1.64 10.18
CA SER A 63 19.10 1.86 10.15
C SER A 63 19.54 2.17 8.72
N SER A 64 20.45 3.14 8.59
CA SER A 64 21.05 3.53 7.31
C SER A 64 22.13 2.56 6.81
N ALA A 65 22.35 1.44 7.51
CA ALA A 65 23.25 0.39 7.07
C ALA A 65 22.77 -0.16 5.72
N ASP A 66 23.55 0.10 4.68
CA ASP A 66 23.20 -0.26 3.31
C ASP A 66 23.71 -1.68 3.07
N TRP A 67 22.80 -2.65 3.03
CA TRP A 67 23.11 -4.07 2.79
C TRP A 67 23.95 -4.31 1.52
N ARG A 68 23.98 -3.34 0.59
CA ARG A 68 24.84 -3.37 -0.60
C ARG A 68 26.30 -3.00 -0.33
N LYS A 69 26.60 -2.23 0.72
CA LYS A 69 27.96 -1.76 1.04
C LYS A 69 28.68 -2.66 2.04
N ASP A 70 27.93 -3.26 2.96
CA ASP A 70 28.48 -4.05 4.07
C ASP A 70 28.62 -5.54 3.75
N GLY A 71 28.26 -5.95 2.52
CA GLY A 71 28.25 -7.33 2.05
C GLY A 71 26.99 -8.08 2.49
N PRO A 72 26.62 -9.20 1.83
CA PRO A 72 25.48 -10.00 2.25
C PRO A 72 25.80 -10.63 3.62
N MET A 73 25.37 -10.00 4.71
CA MET A 73 25.17 -10.72 5.97
C MET A 73 24.05 -11.73 5.70
N CYS A 74 24.44 -13.00 5.60
CA CYS A 74 23.49 -14.09 5.48
C CYS A 74 22.48 -13.98 6.62
N ASP A 75 21.19 -13.91 6.28
CA ASP A 75 20.05 -13.98 7.21
C ASP A 75 19.64 -12.69 7.96
N ASP A 76 20.09 -11.49 7.53
CA ASP A 76 19.62 -10.21 8.10
C ASP A 76 18.67 -9.43 7.16
N ALA A 77 17.86 -8.53 7.72
CA ALA A 77 16.90 -7.72 6.98
C ALA A 77 17.62 -6.72 6.05
N ASP A 78 17.07 -6.49 4.84
CA ASP A 78 17.60 -5.50 3.89
C ASP A 78 17.81 -4.10 4.52
N HIS A 79 16.98 -3.74 5.51
CA HIS A 79 17.15 -2.55 6.34
C HIS A 79 16.82 -2.94 7.79
N ALA A 80 17.84 -3.05 8.64
CA ALA A 80 17.66 -3.34 10.06
C ALA A 80 16.89 -2.19 10.75
N ILE A 81 16.09 -2.52 11.76
CA ILE A 81 15.43 -1.51 12.61
C ILE A 81 16.44 -1.03 13.65
N VAL A 82 16.44 0.27 14.00
CA VAL A 82 17.30 0.81 15.05
C VAL A 82 16.97 0.09 16.38
N THR A 83 18.00 -0.50 16.99
CA THR A 83 17.88 -1.29 18.23
C THR A 83 17.16 -0.46 19.32
N GLY A 84 16.13 -1.04 19.92
CA GLY A 84 15.31 -0.37 20.95
C GLY A 84 14.10 0.41 20.44
N TYR A 85 13.93 0.58 19.12
CA TYR A 85 12.77 1.28 18.52
C TYR A 85 11.79 0.35 17.77
N GLU A 86 11.95 -0.96 17.88
CA GLU A 86 11.11 -1.97 17.22
C GLU A 86 9.62 -1.80 17.52
N LEU A 87 9.26 -1.59 18.80
CA LEU A 87 7.87 -1.39 19.21
C LEU A 87 7.28 -0.09 18.63
N VAL A 88 8.10 0.98 18.58
CA VAL A 88 7.67 2.28 18.03
C VAL A 88 7.49 2.18 16.52
N PHE A 89 8.37 1.44 15.83
CA PHE A 89 8.23 1.14 14.42
C PHE A 89 6.97 0.30 14.14
N ALA A 90 6.74 -0.76 14.91
CA ALA A 90 5.54 -1.59 14.80
C ALA A 90 4.26 -0.78 15.05
N ALA A 91 4.25 0.05 16.10
CA ALA A 91 3.12 0.94 16.39
C ALA A 91 2.87 1.96 15.27
N ALA A 92 3.93 2.52 14.66
CA ALA A 92 3.81 3.43 13.53
C ALA A 92 3.25 2.73 12.27
N MET A 93 3.66 1.47 12.01
CA MET A 93 3.11 0.66 10.91
C MET A 93 1.66 0.26 11.17
N LEU A 94 1.30 -0.10 12.42
CA LEU A 94 -0.06 -0.43 12.81
C LEU A 94 -1.00 0.77 12.68
N ARG A 95 -0.55 1.95 13.09
CA ARG A 95 -1.31 3.20 12.88
C ARG A 95 -1.64 3.44 11.42
N ARG A 96 -0.64 3.30 10.52
CA ARG A 96 -0.86 3.42 9.07
C ARG A 96 -1.87 2.41 8.55
N ALA A 97 -1.76 1.16 9.00
CA ALA A 97 -2.71 0.12 8.63
C ALA A 97 -4.14 0.47 9.07
N VAL A 98 -4.32 0.97 10.30
CA VAL A 98 -5.63 1.38 10.83
C VAL A 98 -6.21 2.57 10.07
N ILE A 99 -5.41 3.60 9.74
CA ILE A 99 -5.87 4.75 8.94
C ILE A 99 -6.33 4.30 7.56
N VAL A 100 -5.55 3.46 6.89
CA VAL A 100 -5.89 2.93 5.55
C VAL A 100 -7.12 2.04 5.63
N ALA A 101 -7.21 1.15 6.61
CA ALA A 101 -8.37 0.28 6.81
C ALA A 101 -9.64 1.10 7.10
N GLY A 102 -9.55 2.09 7.98
CA GLY A 102 -10.66 3.00 8.30
C GLY A 102 -11.15 3.76 7.07
N ALA A 103 -10.24 4.32 6.26
CA ALA A 103 -10.60 5.03 5.04
C ALA A 103 -11.25 4.10 4.00
N MET A 104 -10.70 2.89 3.81
CA MET A 104 -11.25 1.90 2.87
C MET A 104 -12.63 1.39 3.30
N LEU A 105 -12.83 1.14 4.61
CA LEU A 105 -14.13 0.74 5.15
C LEU A 105 -15.15 1.87 5.06
N ALA A 106 -14.76 3.11 5.38
CA ALA A 106 -15.66 4.26 5.29
C ALA A 106 -16.20 4.46 3.88
N ILE A 107 -15.34 4.32 2.86
CA ILE A 107 -15.75 4.43 1.47
C ILE A 107 -16.48 3.16 0.97
N GLY A 108 -16.05 1.98 1.41
CA GLY A 108 -16.66 0.71 1.02
C GLY A 108 -18.06 0.47 1.61
N LEU A 109 -18.36 1.04 2.78
CA LEU A 109 -19.67 0.97 3.44
C LEU A 109 -20.59 2.14 3.10
N GLY A 110 -20.03 3.28 2.69
CA GLY A 110 -20.80 4.46 2.30
C GLY A 110 -21.33 4.42 0.86
N ALA A 111 -21.11 3.33 0.13
CA ALA A 111 -21.43 3.13 -1.29
C ALA A 111 -22.52 2.07 -1.51
#